data_AF-K9H2R3-F1
#
_entry.id   AF-K9H2R3-F1
#
_cell.length_a   1.000
_cell.length_b   1.000
_cell.length_c   1.000
_cell.angle_alpha   90.00
_cell.angle_beta   90.00
_cell.angle_gamma   90.00
#
_symmetry.space_group_name_H-M   'P 1'
#
loop_
_entity.id
_entity.type
_entity.pdbx_description
1 polymer ?
#
loop_
_entity_poly.entity_id
_entity_poly.type
_entity_poly.pdbx_seq_one_letter_code
_entity_poly.pdbx_strand_id
1 'polypeptide(L)'
;MANDPGNVDPNAAEERGLTAPDVQNYKDNLEGPQPAIYVVLRKGATPLGWSLLLATADPAEAQAQVHGKCGDDLLEAVAMAPEVRHWLTSFVARHHVERKQWKRRRDRVDPEAMAPRPPSSARDIKT
;
A
#
# COMPACT_ATOMS: atom_id res chain seq x y z
N MET A 1 -9.16 17.13 30.99
CA MET A 1 -8.19 17.10 29.87
C MET A 1 -9.00 16.86 28.61
N ALA A 2 -9.51 17.93 28.01
CA ALA A 2 -10.34 17.87 26.81
C ALA A 2 -9.39 17.83 25.59
N ASN A 3 -9.54 16.81 24.75
CA ASN A 3 -8.93 16.82 23.42
C ASN A 3 -9.57 17.99 22.65
N ASP A 4 -8.77 19.00 22.33
CA ASP A 4 -9.14 20.07 21.42
C ASP A 4 -9.23 19.47 20.00
N PRO A 5 -10.43 19.32 19.41
CA PRO A 5 -10.59 18.71 18.09
C PRO A 5 -10.14 19.64 16.95
N GLY A 6 -9.67 20.86 17.27
CA GLY A 6 -9.28 21.88 16.31
C GLY A 6 -7.80 21.90 15.92
N ASN A 7 -6.91 21.22 16.67
CA ASN A 7 -5.49 21.17 16.34
C ASN A 7 -5.14 19.85 15.67
N VAL A 8 -5.52 19.72 14.40
CA VAL A 8 -4.87 18.76 13.50
C VAL A 8 -3.50 19.37 13.24
N ASP A 9 -2.47 18.93 13.97
CA ASP A 9 -1.10 19.32 13.63
C ASP A 9 -0.89 18.96 12.14
N PRO A 10 -0.69 19.94 11.24
CA PRO A 10 -0.52 19.65 9.82
C PRO A 10 0.71 18.78 9.56
N ASN A 11 1.59 18.66 10.57
CA ASN A 11 2.82 17.87 10.56
C ASN A 11 2.66 16.49 11.24
N ALA A 12 1.48 16.12 11.77
CA ALA A 12 1.28 14.78 12.35
C ALA A 12 1.46 13.65 11.32
N ALA A 13 1.39 13.97 10.01
CA ALA A 13 1.67 13.06 8.91
C ALA A 13 3.15 13.08 8.43
N GLU A 14 4.00 13.99 8.92
CA GLU A 14 5.32 14.26 8.31
C GLU A 14 6.47 13.34 8.77
N GLU A 15 6.28 12.41 9.71
CA GLU A 15 7.41 11.59 10.21
C GLU A 15 7.75 10.34 9.39
N ARG A 16 6.99 10.03 8.33
CA ARG A 16 7.24 8.84 7.50
C ARG A 16 7.89 9.22 6.19
N GLY A 17 9.22 9.11 6.13
CA GLY A 17 9.97 9.27 4.88
C GLY A 17 9.43 8.36 3.77
N LEU A 18 9.37 8.90 2.55
CA LEU A 18 8.72 8.24 1.42
C LEU A 18 9.56 7.08 0.88
N THR A 19 8.92 5.91 0.66
CA THR A 19 9.58 4.71 0.15
C THR A 19 9.42 4.58 -1.37
N ALA A 20 10.26 3.75 -2.01
CA ALA A 20 10.17 3.53 -3.47
C ALA A 20 8.80 2.97 -3.93
N PRO A 21 8.14 2.05 -3.19
CA PRO A 21 6.75 1.66 -3.47
C PRO A 21 5.78 2.84 -3.46
N ASP A 22 5.89 3.74 -2.48
CA ASP A 22 4.98 4.88 -2.37
C ASP A 22 5.09 5.80 -3.61
N VAL A 23 6.32 6.04 -4.09
CA VAL A 23 6.57 6.81 -5.33
C VAL A 23 6.04 6.08 -6.56
N GLN A 24 6.13 4.76 -6.62
CA GLN A 24 5.55 3.96 -7.70
C GLN A 24 4.02 4.08 -7.71
N ASN A 25 3.38 4.01 -6.55
CA ASN A 25 1.91 4.13 -6.45
C ASN A 25 1.43 5.51 -6.94
N TYR A 26 2.18 6.58 -6.66
CA TYR A 26 1.88 7.91 -7.19
C TYR A 26 1.99 7.97 -8.72
N LYS A 27 3.02 7.33 -9.29
CA LYS A 27 3.20 7.23 -10.75
C LYS A 27 2.03 6.47 -11.39
N ASP A 28 1.66 5.32 -10.82
CA ASP A 28 0.59 4.48 -11.34
C ASP A 28 -0.78 5.20 -11.28
N ASN A 29 -1.02 5.97 -10.20
CA ASN A 29 -2.22 6.82 -10.09
C ASN A 29 -2.23 7.94 -11.17
N LEU A 30 -1.10 8.58 -11.43
CA LEU A 30 -0.97 9.62 -12.47
C LEU A 30 -1.14 9.09 -13.91
N GLU A 31 -0.69 7.86 -14.16
CA GLU A 31 -0.81 7.17 -15.45
C GLU A 31 -2.17 6.50 -15.63
N GLY A 32 -2.94 6.36 -14.55
CA GLY A 32 -4.29 5.83 -14.56
C GLY A 32 -5.27 6.69 -15.38
N PRO A 33 -6.41 6.11 -15.79
CA PRO A 33 -7.40 6.79 -16.62
C PRO A 33 -8.07 7.98 -15.91
N GLN A 34 -8.12 7.95 -14.57
CA GLN A 34 -8.70 9.01 -13.74
C GLN A 34 -7.82 9.25 -12.49
N PRO A 35 -6.78 10.10 -12.60
CA PRO A 35 -5.95 10.46 -11.46
C PRO A 35 -6.79 11.15 -10.39
N ALA A 36 -6.68 10.66 -9.16
CA ALA A 36 -7.49 11.13 -8.04
C ALA A 36 -6.66 11.30 -6.76
N ILE A 37 -7.16 12.15 -5.86
CA ILE A 37 -6.77 12.17 -4.46
C ILE A 37 -7.78 11.37 -3.68
N TYR A 38 -7.29 10.40 -2.92
CA TYR A 38 -8.09 9.51 -2.11
C TYR A 38 -8.25 10.11 -0.72
N VAL A 39 -9.51 10.41 -0.39
CA VAL A 39 -9.90 11.05 0.86
C VAL A 39 -10.60 10.01 1.71
N VAL A 40 -10.07 9.76 2.90
CA VAL A 40 -10.71 8.91 3.91
C VAL A 40 -11.38 9.81 4.93
N LEU A 41 -12.69 9.64 5.10
CA LEU A 41 -13.52 10.38 6.05
C LEU A 41 -14.03 9.42 7.12
N ARG A 42 -14.12 9.91 8.35
CA ARG A 42 -14.73 9.20 9.47
C ARG A 42 -15.92 9.97 10.01
N LYS A 43 -17.01 9.30 10.35
CA LYS A 43 -18.13 9.94 11.05
C LYS A 43 -17.65 10.54 12.37
N GLY A 44 -18.02 11.79 12.61
CA GLY A 44 -17.56 12.53 13.78
C GLY A 44 -18.49 13.65 14.18
N ALA A 45 -18.24 14.23 15.35
CA ALA A 45 -19.01 15.36 15.88
C ALA A 45 -18.54 16.70 15.28
N THR A 46 -18.49 16.80 13.96
CA THR A 46 -18.27 18.06 13.24
C THR A 46 -19.61 18.61 12.75
N PRO A 47 -19.70 19.91 12.40
CA PRO A 47 -20.93 20.47 11.82
C PRO A 47 -21.41 19.74 10.55
N LEU A 48 -20.50 19.07 9.84
CA LEU A 48 -20.79 18.29 8.63
C LEU A 48 -21.02 16.79 8.92
N GLY A 49 -20.83 16.33 10.16
CA GLY A 49 -20.93 14.92 10.54
C GLY A 49 -19.74 14.04 10.11
N TRP A 50 -18.71 14.63 9.48
CA TRP A 50 -17.52 13.94 8.96
C TRP A 50 -16.24 14.66 9.38
N SER A 51 -15.22 13.88 9.68
CA SER A 51 -13.85 14.32 9.95
C SER A 51 -12.92 13.73 8.90
N LEU A 52 -12.00 14.55 8.38
CA LEU A 52 -10.94 14.09 7.49
C LEU A 52 -9.93 13.27 8.27
N LEU A 53 -9.66 12.05 7.81
CA LEU A 53 -8.71 11.13 8.43
C LEU A 53 -7.40 11.05 7.64
N LEU A 54 -7.50 10.99 6.31
CA LEU A 54 -6.36 10.89 5.40
C LEU A 54 -6.74 11.51 4.06
N ALA A 55 -5.82 12.23 3.44
CA ALA A 55 -5.89 12.61 2.03
C ALA A 55 -4.55 12.24 1.39
N THR A 56 -4.57 11.31 0.43
CA THR A 56 -3.35 10.76 -0.17
C THR A 56 -3.48 10.58 -1.67
N ALA A 57 -2.36 10.69 -2.38
CA ALA A 57 -2.25 10.32 -3.78
C ALA A 57 -1.94 8.82 -3.98
N ASP A 58 -1.75 8.06 -2.89
CA ASP A 58 -1.55 6.60 -2.92
C ASP A 58 -2.88 5.87 -2.70
N PRO A 59 -3.43 5.21 -3.74
CA PRO A 59 -4.64 4.41 -3.59
C PRO A 59 -4.49 3.27 -2.56
N ALA A 60 -3.31 2.65 -2.48
CA ALA A 60 -3.06 1.51 -1.61
C ALA A 60 -3.03 1.91 -0.12
N GLU A 61 -2.47 3.08 0.18
CA GLU A 61 -2.47 3.65 1.54
C GLU A 61 -3.91 3.93 2.00
N ALA A 62 -4.72 4.57 1.15
CA ALA A 62 -6.12 4.85 1.45
C ALA A 62 -6.94 3.56 1.67
N GLN A 63 -6.73 2.55 0.82
CA GLN A 63 -7.36 1.23 0.99
C GLN A 63 -6.93 0.55 2.28
N ALA A 64 -5.65 0.60 2.64
CA ALA A 64 -5.13 0.03 3.88
C ALA A 64 -5.76 0.71 5.12
N GLN A 65 -5.96 2.03 5.07
CA GLN A 65 -6.60 2.77 6.14
C GLN A 65 -8.05 2.31 6.38
N VAL A 66 -8.82 2.14 5.30
CA VAL A 66 -10.24 1.76 5.37
C VAL A 66 -10.40 0.29 5.77
N HIS A 67 -9.58 -0.61 5.23
CA HIS A 67 -9.66 -2.05 5.56
C HIS A 67 -9.08 -2.39 6.93
N GLY A 68 -8.11 -1.61 7.43
CA GLY A 68 -7.47 -1.85 8.73
C GLY A 68 -8.31 -1.48 9.94
N LYS A 69 -9.48 -0.85 9.75
CA LYS A 69 -10.37 -0.39 10.82
C LYS A 69 -11.79 -0.92 10.62
N CYS A 70 -12.49 -1.17 11.71
CA CYS A 70 -13.85 -1.70 11.68
C CYS A 70 -14.85 -0.60 11.26
N GLY A 71 -15.15 -0.51 9.96
CA GLY A 71 -16.53 -0.44 9.47
C GLY A 71 -17.20 0.91 9.17
N ASP A 72 -16.65 2.07 9.53
CA ASP A 72 -17.36 3.36 9.36
C ASP A 72 -16.59 4.44 8.58
N ASP A 73 -15.44 4.09 8.02
CA ASP A 73 -14.65 5.02 7.22
C ASP A 73 -15.13 5.03 5.76
N LEU A 74 -15.38 6.22 5.22
CA LEU A 74 -15.76 6.46 3.84
C LEU A 74 -14.51 6.79 3.02
N LEU A 75 -14.32 6.11 1.89
CA LEU A 75 -13.28 6.40 0.91
C LEU A 75 -13.87 7.08 -0.31
N GLU A 76 -13.42 8.29 -0.60
CA GLU A 76 -13.84 9.07 -1.76
C GLU A 76 -12.65 9.36 -2.69
N ALA A 77 -12.85 9.15 -3.99
CA ALA A 77 -11.87 9.48 -5.02
C ALA A 77 -12.18 10.86 -5.61
N VAL A 78 -11.42 11.87 -5.20
CA VAL A 78 -11.61 13.25 -5.66
C VAL A 78 -10.73 13.50 -6.88
N ALA A 79 -11.34 13.97 -7.98
CA ALA A 79 -10.60 14.27 -9.21
C ALA A 79 -9.39 15.19 -8.94
N MET A 80 -8.22 14.79 -9.43
CA MET A 80 -6.99 15.51 -9.16
C MET A 80 -6.98 16.87 -9.87
N ALA A 81 -6.90 17.95 -9.09
CA ALA A 81 -6.78 19.30 -9.64
C ALA A 81 -5.51 19.43 -10.50
N PRO A 82 -5.53 20.20 -11.60
CA PRO A 82 -4.39 20.35 -12.50
C PRO A 82 -3.09 20.77 -11.79
N GLU A 83 -3.18 21.61 -10.77
CA GLU A 83 -2.05 22.11 -9.98
C GLU A 83 -1.41 20.99 -9.17
N VAL A 84 -2.24 20.18 -8.50
CA VAL A 84 -1.80 19.00 -7.73
C VAL A 84 -1.15 17.99 -8.67
N ARG A 85 -1.75 17.78 -9.85
CA ARG A 85 -1.19 16.90 -10.87
C ARG A 85 0.20 17.35 -11.33
N HIS A 86 0.37 18.63 -11.64
CA HIS A 86 1.67 19.17 -12.05
C HIS A 86 2.74 19.02 -10.97
N TRP A 87 2.37 19.33 -9.73
CA TRP A 87 3.28 19.19 -8.60
C TRP A 87 3.68 17.73 -8.37
N LEU A 88 2.69 16.81 -8.36
CA LEU A 88 2.93 15.38 -8.14
C LEU A 88 3.75 14.77 -9.27
N THR A 89 3.50 15.18 -10.52
CA THR A 89 4.31 14.77 -11.68
C THR A 89 5.77 15.18 -11.50
N SER A 90 6.01 16.42 -11.08
CA SER A 90 7.36 16.94 -10.83
C SER A 90 8.03 16.24 -9.65
N PHE A 91 7.26 15.89 -8.62
CA PHE A 91 7.73 15.12 -7.48
C PHE A 91 8.16 13.71 -7.91
N VAL A 92 7.29 12.98 -8.61
CA VAL A 92 7.59 11.64 -9.13
C VAL A 92 8.82 11.70 -10.04
N ALA A 93 8.94 12.68 -10.94
CA ALA A 93 10.10 12.81 -11.82
C ALA A 93 11.44 12.97 -11.05
N ARG A 94 11.43 13.61 -9.88
CA ARG A 94 12.64 13.79 -9.05
C ARG A 94 12.97 12.59 -8.17
N HIS A 95 11.96 11.85 -7.73
CA HIS A 95 12.10 10.82 -6.70
C HIS A 95 11.93 9.38 -7.23
N HIS A 96 11.37 9.22 -8.43
CA HIS A 96 11.19 7.91 -9.06
C HIS A 96 12.49 7.47 -9.73
N VAL A 97 13.16 6.51 -9.10
CA VAL A 97 14.32 5.83 -9.69
C VAL A 97 13.83 4.56 -10.36
N GLU A 98 13.94 4.48 -11.68
CA GLU A 98 13.59 3.30 -12.46
C GLU A 98 14.54 2.13 -12.10
N ARG A 99 14.12 1.29 -11.15
CA ARG A 99 14.89 0.10 -10.77
C ARG A 99 14.45 -1.08 -11.63
N LYS A 100 15.40 -1.67 -12.37
CA LYS A 100 15.21 -3.00 -12.98
C LYS A 100 14.85 -3.99 -11.88
N GLN A 101 13.58 -4.39 -11.84
CA GLN A 101 13.12 -5.36 -10.86
C GLN A 101 13.72 -6.73 -11.17
N TRP A 102 14.72 -7.14 -10.37
CA TRP A 102 15.22 -8.51 -10.41
C TRP A 102 14.21 -9.41 -9.70
N LYS A 103 13.31 -10.02 -10.47
CA LYS A 103 12.41 -11.07 -9.98
C LYS A 103 13.25 -12.21 -9.43
N ARG A 104 13.22 -12.47 -8.11
CA ARG A 104 13.81 -13.68 -7.55
C ARG A 104 13.07 -14.87 -8.16
N ARG A 105 13.77 -15.65 -8.98
CA ARG A 105 13.27 -16.93 -9.46
C ARG A 105 13.20 -17.84 -8.24
N ARG A 106 12.00 -18.24 -7.81
CA ARG A 106 11.84 -19.23 -6.75
C ARG A 106 12.40 -20.54 -7.31
N ASP A 107 13.48 -21.03 -6.72
CA ASP A 107 13.94 -22.39 -7.03
C ASP A 107 12.79 -23.33 -6.69
N ARG A 108 12.36 -24.08 -7.70
CA ARG A 108 11.32 -25.08 -7.55
C ARG A 108 11.92 -26.18 -6.68
N VAL A 109 11.47 -26.26 -5.44
CA VAL A 109 11.76 -27.41 -4.58
C VAL A 109 11.20 -28.63 -5.30
N ASP A 110 12.05 -29.63 -5.53
CA ASP A 110 11.67 -30.90 -6.12
C ASP A 110 10.68 -31.62 -5.20
N PRO A 111 9.42 -31.84 -5.60
CA PRO A 111 8.43 -32.51 -4.75
C PRO A 111 8.80 -33.98 -4.46
N GLU A 112 9.64 -34.62 -5.27
CA GLU A 112 10.10 -36.00 -5.05
C GLU A 112 11.18 -36.09 -3.97
N ALA A 113 11.85 -34.98 -3.60
CA ALA A 113 12.86 -34.97 -2.55
C ALA A 113 12.28 -35.24 -1.14
N MET A 114 10.95 -35.20 -0.98
CA MET A 114 10.23 -35.49 0.27
C MET A 114 9.68 -36.93 0.32
N ALA A 115 9.95 -37.78 -0.69
CA ALA A 115 9.48 -39.15 -0.67
C ALA A 115 10.22 -39.97 0.42
N PRO A 116 9.52 -40.71 1.30
CA PRO A 116 10.15 -41.65 2.22
C PRO A 116 10.91 -42.71 1.43
N ARG A 117 12.18 -42.95 1.79
CA ARG A 117 12.96 -44.05 1.21
C ARG A 117 12.21 -45.38 1.43
N PRO A 118 12.01 -46.23 0.40
CA PRO A 118 11.44 -47.55 0.60
C PRO A 118 12.39 -48.41 1.45
N PRO A 119 11.86 -49.30 2.30
CA PRO A 119 12.66 -50.14 3.17
C PRO A 119 13.56 -51.08 2.35
N SER A 120 14.83 -51.18 2.72
CA SER A 120 15.78 -52.08 2.06
C SER A 120 15.35 -53.52 2.29
N SER A 121 14.91 -54.21 1.25
CA SER A 121 14.75 -55.66 1.29
C SER A 121 16.14 -56.31 1.39
N ALA A 122 16.47 -56.85 2.56
CA ALA A 122 17.59 -57.74 2.74
C ALA A 122 17.42 -58.93 1.79
N ARG A 123 18.40 -59.13 0.89
CA ARG A 123 18.40 -60.27 -0.03
C ARG A 123 18.86 -61.52 0.71
N ASP A 124 18.08 -62.56 0.51
CA ASP A 124 18.34 -63.95 0.85
C ASP A 124 19.77 -64.40 0.48
N ILE A 125 20.48 -64.97 1.45
CA ILE A 125 21.68 -65.76 1.19
C ILE A 125 21.23 -67.22 1.21
N LYS A 126 21.16 -67.83 0.03
CA LYS A 126 20.87 -69.25 -0.18
C LYS A 126 22.17 -70.04 0.04
N THR A 127 22.14 -70.99 0.96
CA THR A 127 23.11 -72.09 1.07
C THR A 127 22.42 -73.38 0.63
#